data_AF-A0A0G1PUR4-F1
#
_entry.id   AF-A0A0G1PUR4-F1
#
_cell.length_a   1.000
_cell.length_b   1.000
_cell.length_c   1.000
_cell.angle_alpha   90.00
_cell.angle_beta   90.00
_cell.angle_gamma   90.00
#
_symmetry.space_group_name_H-M   'P 1'
#
loop_
_entity.id
_entity.type
_entity.pdbx_description
1 polymer ?
#
loop_
_entity_poly.entity_id
_entity_poly.type
_entity_poly.pdbx_seq_one_letter_code
_entity_poly.pdbx_strand_id
1 'polypeptide(L)'
;MLPGSATEKMKVEFQKHLARTKNLKLKAVIDAPDMKQAVIHARRLAQKRDAVLLSPAAASFNLFQNEFDRGEQFIKALRSLR
;
A
#
# COMPACT_ATOMS: atom_id res chain seq x y z
N MET A 1 -2.08 -5.09 -0.75
CA MET A 1 -1.12 -4.83 0.32
C MET A 1 0.23 -5.36 -0.09
N LEU A 2 1.31 -4.76 0.42
CA LEU A 2 2.66 -5.31 0.26
C LEU A 2 2.83 -6.55 1.17
N PRO A 3 3.67 -7.52 0.80
CA PRO A 3 3.99 -8.65 1.68
C PRO A 3 4.77 -8.17 2.91
N GLY A 4 4.54 -8.84 4.04
CA GLY A 4 5.17 -8.51 5.32
C GLY A 4 4.58 -9.34 6.46
N SER A 5 5.23 -9.29 7.62
CA SER A 5 4.86 -10.10 8.79
C SER A 5 3.46 -9.83 9.32
N ALA A 6 2.91 -8.63 9.06
CA ALA A 6 1.59 -8.22 9.52
C ALA A 6 0.50 -8.33 8.45
N THR A 7 0.85 -8.61 7.18
CA THR A 7 -0.08 -8.48 6.05
C THR A 7 -1.29 -9.41 6.17
N GLU A 8 -1.08 -10.68 6.51
CA GLU A 8 -2.18 -11.65 6.61
C GLU A 8 -3.11 -11.34 7.78
N LYS A 9 -2.56 -10.96 8.94
CA LYS A 9 -3.37 -10.53 10.10
C LYS A 9 -4.21 -9.31 9.76
N MET A 10 -3.62 -8.33 9.08
CA MET A 10 -4.33 -7.14 8.63
C MET A 10 -5.45 -7.51 7.65
N LYS A 11 -5.22 -8.37 6.66
CA LYS A 11 -6.27 -8.77 5.70
C LYS A 11 -7.49 -9.36 6.40
N VAL A 12 -7.26 -10.29 7.33
CA VAL A 12 -8.34 -10.93 8.10
C VAL A 12 -9.12 -9.91 8.91
N GLU A 13 -8.44 -9.02 9.63
CA GLU A 13 -9.11 -8.00 10.44
C GLU A 13 -9.80 -6.93 9.59
N PHE A 14 -9.22 -6.53 8.45
CA PHE A 14 -9.85 -5.62 7.50
C PHE A 14 -11.17 -6.20 6.99
N GLN A 15 -11.19 -7.47 6.58
CA GLN A 15 -12.41 -8.12 6.09
C GLN A 15 -13.51 -8.15 7.18
N LYS A 16 -13.15 -8.50 8.42
CA LYS A 16 -14.11 -8.52 9.54
C LYS A 16 -14.70 -7.14 9.84
N HIS A 17 -13.87 -6.09 9.82
CA HIS A 17 -14.32 -4.73 10.14
C HIS A 17 -15.08 -4.08 8.99
N LEU A 18 -14.69 -4.32 7.73
CA LEU A 18 -15.40 -3.80 6.55
C LEU A 18 -16.86 -4.26 6.50
N ALA A 19 -17.15 -5.49 6.90
CA ALA A 19 -18.52 -6.00 6.99
C ALA A 19 -19.38 -5.25 8.03
N ARG A 20 -18.75 -4.55 9.00
CA ARG A 20 -19.43 -3.90 10.13
C ARG A 20 -19.47 -2.38 10.00
N THR A 21 -18.59 -1.77 9.20
CA THR A 21 -18.50 -0.31 9.08
C THR A 21 -19.37 0.25 7.96
N LYS A 22 -20.58 0.71 8.29
CA LYS A 22 -21.56 1.26 7.32
C LYS A 22 -21.13 2.57 6.65
N ASN A 23 -20.21 3.34 7.25
CA ASN A 23 -19.82 4.68 6.75
C ASN A 23 -18.43 4.73 6.08
N LEU A 24 -17.76 3.59 5.89
CA LEU A 24 -16.45 3.57 5.26
C LEU A 24 -16.58 3.36 3.74
N LYS A 25 -16.25 4.39 2.96
CA LYS A 25 -16.19 4.29 1.49
C LYS A 25 -14.82 3.78 1.05
N LEU A 26 -14.63 2.46 1.10
CA LEU A 26 -13.44 1.81 0.55
C LEU A 26 -13.70 1.34 -0.88
N LYS A 27 -12.89 1.80 -1.84
CA LYS A 27 -13.04 1.39 -3.25
C LYS A 27 -12.38 0.04 -3.55
N ALA A 28 -11.18 -0.19 -3.01
CA ALA A 28 -10.42 -1.41 -3.27
C ALA A 28 -9.32 -1.65 -2.23
N VAL A 29 -8.98 -2.93 -2.02
CA VAL A 29 -7.74 -3.38 -1.40
C VAL A 29 -7.03 -4.24 -2.44
N ILE A 30 -5.83 -3.85 -2.86
CA ILE A 30 -5.12 -4.51 -3.97
C ILE A 30 -3.77 -4.99 -3.49
N ASP A 31 -3.51 -6.29 -3.64
CA ASP A 31 -2.20 -6.92 -3.40
C ASP A 31 -1.16 -6.54 -4.43
N ALA A 32 0.05 -6.27 -3.93
CA ALA A 32 1.18 -5.85 -4.75
C ALA A 32 2.42 -6.61 -4.26
N PRO A 33 3.17 -7.28 -5.15
CA PRO A 33 4.33 -8.07 -4.76
C PRO A 33 5.52 -7.22 -4.31
N ASP A 34 5.60 -5.98 -4.80
CA ASP A 34 6.69 -5.04 -4.50
C ASP A 34 6.20 -3.57 -4.54
N MET A 35 7.08 -2.65 -4.13
CA MET A 35 6.78 -1.21 -4.11
C MET A 35 6.46 -0.66 -5.50
N LYS A 36 7.11 -1.16 -6.55
CA LYS A 36 6.90 -0.68 -7.92
C LYS A 36 5.47 -0.98 -8.39
N GLN A 37 5.00 -2.20 -8.21
CA GLN A 37 3.63 -2.58 -8.53
C GLN A 37 2.62 -1.81 -7.67
N ALA A 38 2.91 -1.61 -6.37
CA ALA A 38 2.04 -0.82 -5.51
C ALA A 38 1.85 0.61 -6.03
N VAL A 39 2.93 1.27 -6.45
CA VAL A 39 2.86 2.63 -7.03
C VAL A 39 2.14 2.62 -8.39
N ILE A 40 2.35 1.61 -9.24
CA ILE A 40 1.63 1.46 -10.51
C ILE A 40 0.12 1.37 -10.27
N HIS A 41 -0.31 0.53 -9.33
CA HIS A 41 -1.72 0.40 -8.97
C HIS A 41 -2.29 1.72 -8.43
N ALA A 42 -1.58 2.39 -7.52
CA ALA A 42 -1.98 3.68 -6.99
C ALA A 42 -2.13 4.73 -8.11
N ARG A 43 -1.17 4.79 -9.04
CA ARG A 43 -1.20 5.72 -10.19
C ARG A 43 -2.38 5.45 -11.13
N ARG A 44 -2.72 4.19 -11.36
CA ARG A 44 -3.87 3.81 -12.22
C ARG A 44 -5.22 4.17 -11.60
N LEU A 45 -5.32 4.15 -10.27
CA LEU A 45 -6.55 4.48 -9.55
C LEU A 45 -6.72 5.96 -9.25
N ALA A 46 -5.61 6.69 -9.08
CA ALA A 46 -5.61 8.11 -8.76
C ALA A 46 -6.06 8.98 -9.93
N GLN A 47 -6.88 9.99 -9.65
CA GLN A 47 -7.32 10.98 -10.61
C GLN A 47 -6.51 12.28 -10.48
N LYS A 48 -6.70 13.19 -11.44
CA LYS A 48 -6.10 14.53 -11.37
C LYS A 48 -6.54 15.21 -10.06
N ARG A 49 -5.57 15.71 -9.28
CA ARG A 49 -5.73 16.33 -7.94
C ARG A 49 -5.86 15.35 -6.76
N ASP A 50 -5.81 14.04 -6.98
CA ASP A 50 -5.65 13.10 -5.87
C ASP A 50 -4.23 13.11 -5.32
N ALA A 51 -4.09 12.78 -4.03
CA ALA A 51 -2.81 12.54 -3.39
C ALA A 51 -2.58 11.03 -3.19
N VAL A 52 -1.37 10.56 -3.49
CA VAL A 52 -0.93 9.20 -3.16
C VAL A 52 -0.03 9.26 -1.93
N LEU A 53 -0.47 8.64 -0.84
CA LEU A 53 0.26 8.59 0.42
C LEU A 53 0.83 7.19 0.67
N LEU A 54 2.13 7.11 0.94
CA LEU A 54 2.75 5.93 1.54
C LEU A 54 2.65 6.05 3.08
N SER A 55 1.74 5.31 3.70
CA SER A 55 1.58 5.23 5.17
C SER A 55 1.70 3.78 5.65
N PRO A 56 2.92 3.29 5.91
CA PRO A 56 3.14 1.91 6.33
C PRO A 56 2.78 1.76 7.82
N ALA A 57 1.75 0.95 8.11
CA ALA A 57 1.24 0.71 9.47
C ALA A 57 2.02 -0.36 10.27
N ALA A 58 3.02 -1.01 9.66
CA ALA A 58 3.85 -2.02 10.31
C ALA A 58 5.24 -2.10 9.66
N ALA A 59 6.20 -2.63 10.41
CA ALA A 59 7.51 -2.93 9.88
C ALA A 59 7.42 -4.05 8.84
N SER A 60 7.97 -3.77 7.67
CA SER A 60 7.94 -4.61 6.46
C SER A 60 9.25 -5.41 6.34
N PHE A 61 9.62 -6.12 7.40
CA PHE A 61 10.84 -6.94 7.43
C PHE A 61 10.85 -7.93 6.26
N ASN A 62 12.01 -8.07 5.61
CA ASN A 62 12.31 -8.82 4.37
C ASN A 62 12.04 -8.11 3.03
N LEU A 63 11.16 -7.10 2.96
CA LEU A 63 10.91 -6.39 1.69
C LEU A 63 11.80 -5.13 1.53
N PHE A 64 12.21 -4.55 2.66
CA PHE A 64 13.06 -3.36 2.71
C PHE A 64 14.12 -3.53 3.80
N GLN A 65 15.26 -2.88 3.61
CA GLN A 65 16.35 -2.90 4.59
C GLN A 65 15.97 -2.15 5.87
N ASN A 66 15.27 -1.02 5.72
CA ASN A 66 14.79 -0.17 6.80
C ASN A 66 13.70 0.79 6.28
N GLU A 67 13.23 1.69 7.13
CA GLU A 67 12.22 2.70 6.80
C GLU A 67 12.66 3.70 5.74
N PHE A 68 13.96 4.02 5.66
CA PHE A 68 14.50 4.95 4.68
C PHE A 68 14.57 4.29 3.30
N ASP A 69 15.10 3.07 3.19
CA ASP A 69 15.11 2.27 1.95
C ASP A 69 13.68 2.11 1.39
N ARG A 70 12.69 1.87 2.26
CA ARG A 70 11.28 1.83 1.85
C ARG A 70 10.80 3.14 1.21
N GLY A 71 11.16 4.28 1.81
CA GLY A 71 10.86 5.60 1.25
C GLY A 71 11.57 5.85 -0.08
N GLU A 72 12.85 5.48 -0.18
CA GLU A 72 13.65 5.59 -1.39
C GLU A 72 13.07 4.73 -2.53
N GLN A 73 12.68 3.49 -2.26
CA GLN A 73 12.04 2.62 -3.24
C GLN A 73 10.71 3.19 -3.76
N PHE A 74 9.92 3.85 -2.90
CA PHE A 74 8.71 4.54 -3.31
C PHE A 74 9.01 5.72 -4.25
N ILE A 75 9.99 6.56 -3.90
CA ILE A 75 10.43 7.67 -4.76
C ILE A 75 10.99 7.16 -6.09
N LYS A 76 11.78 6.08 -6.06
CA LYS A 76 12.35 5.43 -7.26
C LYS A 76 11.23 4.90 -8.17
N ALA A 77 10.23 4.24 -7.60
CA ALA A 77 9.07 3.76 -8.35
C ALA A 77 8.29 4.91 -8.98
N LEU A 78 8.04 6.01 -8.24
CA LEU A 78 7.38 7.21 -8.79
C LEU A 78 8.17 7.83 -9.95
N ARG A 79 9.50 7.95 -9.82
CA ARG A 79 10.36 8.51 -10.88
C ARG A 79 10.36 7.65 -12.14
N SER A 80 10.15 6.34 -12.01
CA SER A 80 10.08 5.40 -13.15
C SER A 80 8.78 5.49 -13.96
N LEU A 81 7.77 6.22 -13.48
CA LEU A 81 6.46 6.42 -14.13
C LEU A 81 6.32 7.79 -14.79
N ARG A 82 7.39 8.60 -14.78
CA ARG A 82 7.43 9.90 -15.47
C ARG A 82 7.67 9.74 -16.95
#